data_AF-A0A845UT14-F1
#
_entry.id   AF-A0A845UT14-F1
#
_cell.length_a   1.000
_cell.length_b   1.000
_cell.length_c   1.000
_cell.angle_alpha   90.00
_cell.angle_beta   90.00
_cell.angle_gamma   90.00
#
_symmetry.space_group_name_H-M   'P 1'
#
loop_
_entity.id
_entity.type
_entity.pdbx_description
1 polymer ?
#
loop_
_entity_poly.entity_id
_entity_poly.type
_entity_poly.pdbx_seq_one_letter_code
_entity_poly.pdbx_strand_id
1 'polypeptide(L)'
;MKSAPRKKRTASGGKTTEPGFINRNLQEVVTRTDLPGNDHNQITYILRCQSCDHRYGANGSDIFQRRCPVCGAGRPGLPIS
;
A
#
# COMPACT_ATOMS: atom_id res chain seq x y z
N MET A 1 9.16 27.24 -7.62
CA MET A 1 8.77 25.83 -7.88
C MET A 1 7.30 25.69 -7.52
N LYS A 2 6.42 25.40 -8.48
CA LYS A 2 4.97 25.29 -8.22
C LYS A 2 4.68 23.87 -7.74
N SER A 3 4.29 23.71 -6.48
CA SER A 3 3.82 22.44 -5.92
C SER A 3 2.58 21.97 -6.69
N ALA A 4 2.59 20.73 -7.18
CA ALA A 4 1.45 20.13 -7.87
C ALA A 4 0.22 20.08 -6.94
N PRO A 5 -1.01 20.25 -7.47
CA PRO A 5 -2.22 20.23 -6.66
C PRO A 5 -2.40 18.85 -6.02
N ARG A 6 -2.45 18.81 -4.69
CA ARG A 6 -2.73 17.60 -3.91
C ARG A 6 -4.16 17.15 -4.22
N LYS A 7 -4.31 16.09 -5.02
CA LYS A 7 -5.61 15.48 -5.39
C LYS A 7 -6.41 15.24 -4.11
N LYS A 8 -7.61 15.83 -4.01
CA LYS A 8 -8.49 15.70 -2.84
C LYS A 8 -8.73 14.21 -2.56
N ARG A 9 -8.35 13.73 -1.37
CA ARG A 9 -8.58 12.34 -0.94
C ARG A 9 -10.06 12.17 -0.63
N THR A 10 -10.83 11.67 -1.59
CA THR A 10 -12.14 11.11 -1.29
C THR A 10 -11.89 9.80 -0.54
N ALA A 11 -12.11 9.80 0.77
CA ALA A 11 -12.23 8.57 1.54
C ALA A 11 -13.58 7.92 1.17
N SER A 12 -13.71 7.41 -0.06
CA SER A 12 -14.78 6.48 -0.39
C SER A 12 -14.52 5.21 0.40
N GLY A 13 -15.53 4.72 1.14
CA GLY A 13 -15.46 3.52 1.98
C GLY A 13 -15.29 2.20 1.20
N GLY A 14 -14.39 2.17 0.22
CA GLY A 14 -13.97 0.96 -0.49
C GLY A 14 -13.14 0.06 0.41
N LYS A 15 -13.06 -1.23 0.05
CA LYS A 15 -12.32 -2.21 0.85
C LYS A 15 -10.83 -1.85 0.81
N THR A 16 -10.14 -1.99 1.94
CA THR A 16 -8.71 -1.65 2.08
C THR A 16 -7.78 -2.44 1.16
N THR A 17 -8.29 -3.50 0.53
CA THR A 17 -7.56 -4.40 -0.37
C THR A 17 -7.88 -4.16 -1.85
N GLU A 18 -8.78 -3.25 -2.18
CA GLU A 18 -9.14 -2.95 -3.57
C GLU A 18 -8.04 -2.13 -4.27
N PRO A 19 -7.64 -2.48 -5.50
CA PRO A 19 -6.74 -1.65 -6.30
C PRO A 19 -7.21 -0.19 -6.37
N GLY A 20 -6.29 0.74 -6.18
CA GLY A 20 -6.57 2.17 -6.10
C GLY A 20 -6.91 2.68 -4.69
N PHE A 21 -7.11 1.80 -3.69
CA PHE A 21 -7.20 2.24 -2.29
C PHE A 21 -5.89 2.88 -1.84
N ILE A 22 -5.96 4.10 -1.30
CA ILE A 22 -4.80 4.83 -0.78
C ILE A 22 -4.97 5.04 0.73
N ASN A 23 -4.09 4.42 1.52
CA ASN A 23 -4.16 4.51 2.97
C ASN A 23 -3.74 5.91 3.51
N ARG A 24 -3.79 6.09 4.84
CA ARG A 24 -3.43 7.37 5.50
C ARG A 24 -1.98 7.81 5.34
N ASN A 25 -1.08 6.91 4.97
CA ASN A 25 0.35 7.14 4.84
C ASN A 25 0.79 7.31 3.37
N LEU A 26 -0.15 7.39 2.41
CA LEU A 26 0.07 7.52 0.96
C LEU A 26 0.61 6.26 0.26
N GLN A 27 0.10 5.09 0.63
CA GLN A 27 0.40 3.83 -0.04
C GLN A 27 -0.85 3.39 -0.77
N GLU A 28 -0.70 3.22 -2.07
CA GLU A 28 -1.73 2.78 -2.98
C GLU A 28 -1.65 1.27 -3.16
N VAL A 29 -2.78 0.58 -3.06
CA VAL A 29 -2.89 -0.82 -3.49
C VAL A 29 -2.84 -0.86 -5.00
N VAL A 30 -1.84 -1.55 -5.55
CA VAL A 30 -1.67 -1.72 -7.00
C VAL A 30 -2.43 -2.95 -7.47
N THR A 31 -2.20 -4.10 -6.83
CA THR A 31 -2.87 -5.36 -7.17
C THR A 31 -2.73 -6.39 -6.05
N ARG A 32 -3.57 -7.41 -6.10
CA ARG A 32 -3.45 -8.65 -5.32
C ARG A 32 -2.47 -9.59 -6.00
N THR A 33 -1.73 -10.38 -5.23
CA THR A 33 -0.91 -11.50 -5.74
C THR A 33 -1.53 -12.85 -5.37
N ASP A 34 -0.96 -13.94 -5.90
CA ASP A 34 -1.30 -15.31 -5.48
C ASP A 34 -0.29 -15.87 -4.46
N LEU A 35 0.61 -15.03 -3.94
CA LEU A 35 1.61 -15.42 -2.95
C LEU A 35 1.02 -15.40 -1.54
N PRO A 36 1.41 -16.35 -0.66
CA PRO A 36 1.00 -16.33 0.72
C PRO A 36 1.54 -15.08 1.43
N GLY A 37 0.73 -14.55 2.33
CA GLY A 37 1.18 -13.60 3.35
C GLY A 37 1.87 -14.33 4.50
N ASN A 38 2.33 -13.58 5.50
CA ASN A 38 2.89 -14.15 6.73
C ASN A 38 1.94 -14.08 7.95
N ASP A 39 0.73 -13.56 7.75
CA ASP A 39 -0.38 -13.62 8.71
C ASP A 39 -1.32 -14.78 8.37
N HIS A 40 -2.12 -15.24 9.35
CA HIS A 40 -3.06 -16.37 9.18
C HIS A 40 -4.02 -16.15 8.00
N ASN A 41 -3.97 -17.06 7.02
CA ASN A 41 -4.78 -17.06 5.80
C ASN A 41 -4.74 -15.74 5.01
N GLN A 42 -3.66 -14.96 5.13
CA GLN A 42 -3.47 -13.77 4.32
C GLN A 42 -2.72 -14.09 3.03
N ILE A 43 -2.92 -13.22 2.04
CA ILE A 43 -2.18 -13.18 0.79
C ILE A 43 -1.45 -11.84 0.69
N THR A 44 -0.39 -11.81 -0.13
CA THR A 44 0.38 -10.60 -0.35
C THR A 44 -0.30 -9.68 -1.37
N TYR A 45 -0.37 -8.39 -1.06
CA TYR A 45 -0.78 -7.32 -1.98
C TYR A 45 0.43 -6.44 -2.32
N ILE A 46 0.50 -5.98 -3.57
CA ILE A 46 1.52 -5.02 -4.01
C ILE A 46 1.03 -3.62 -3.67
N LEU A 47 1.77 -2.92 -2.81
CA LEU A 47 1.57 -1.50 -2.52
C LEU A 47 2.61 -0.67 -3.28
N ARG A 48 2.23 0.54 -3.70
CA ARG A 48 3.14 1.57 -4.20
C ARG A 48 3.09 2.78 -3.28
N CYS A 49 4.25 3.26 -2.83
CA CYS A 49 4.32 4.54 -2.13
C CYS A 49 4.17 5.70 -3.12
N GLN A 50 3.21 6.60 -2.91
CA GLN A 50 3.06 7.78 -3.78
C GLN A 50 4.10 8.89 -3.55
N SER A 51 5.02 8.72 -2.58
CA SER A 51 6.08 9.69 -2.30
C SER A 51 7.42 9.33 -2.95
N CYS A 52 7.75 8.05 -3.09
CA CYS A 52 9.02 7.58 -3.65
C CYS A 52 8.88 6.47 -4.69
N ASP A 53 7.65 6.15 -5.11
CA ASP A 53 7.29 5.10 -6.07
C ASP A 53 7.74 3.65 -5.73
N HIS A 54 8.37 3.43 -4.58
CA HIS A 54 8.79 2.10 -4.14
C HIS A 54 7.60 1.14 -4.04
N ARG A 55 7.74 -0.04 -4.64
CA ARG A 55 6.76 -1.13 -4.63
C ARG A 55 7.18 -2.24 -3.67
N TYR A 56 6.23 -2.75 -2.90
CA TYR A 56 6.52 -3.75 -1.87
C TYR A 56 5.26 -4.53 -1.47
N GLY A 57 5.45 -5.75 -0.94
CA GLY A 57 4.36 -6.60 -0.48
C GLY A 57 3.85 -6.24 0.92
N ALA A 58 2.54 -6.41 1.17
CA ALA A 58 1.94 -6.36 2.50
C ALA A 58 0.72 -7.30 2.61
N ASN A 59 0.41 -7.77 3.82
CA ASN A 59 -0.85 -8.49 4.09
C ASN A 59 -2.05 -7.54 3.95
N GLY A 60 -3.20 -8.09 3.58
CA GLY A 60 -4.48 -7.36 3.53
C GLY A 60 -4.87 -6.71 4.87
N SER A 61 -4.65 -7.43 5.97
CA SER A 61 -4.82 -6.99 7.37
C SER A 61 -4.08 -5.70 7.71
N ASP A 62 -2.95 -5.44 7.06
CA ASP A 62 -2.02 -4.35 7.38
C ASP A 62 -2.20 -3.09 6.52
N ILE A 63 -2.88 -3.20 5.37
CA ILE A 63 -2.84 -2.17 4.31
C ILE A 63 -3.27 -0.79 4.84
N PHE A 64 -4.31 -0.73 5.68
CA PHE A 64 -4.86 0.53 6.19
C PHE A 64 -3.85 1.37 7.00
N GLN A 65 -2.84 0.72 7.60
CA GLN A 65 -1.85 1.36 8.47
C GLN A 65 -0.42 1.32 7.92
N ARG A 66 -0.19 0.64 6.80
CA ARG A 66 1.15 0.40 6.26
C ARG A 66 1.89 1.70 5.95
N ARG A 67 3.18 1.76 6.26
CA ARG A 67 4.11 2.86 5.87
C ARG A 67 5.11 2.35 4.85
N CYS A 68 5.67 3.25 4.05
CA CYS A 68 6.71 2.91 3.08
C CYS A 68 8.00 2.46 3.79
N PRO A 69 8.59 1.30 3.43
CA PRO A 69 9.85 0.83 4.03
C PRO A 69 11.05 1.69 3.65
N VAL A 70 11.01 2.41 2.52
CA VAL A 70 12.14 3.21 2.02
C VAL A 70 12.14 4.63 2.59
N CYS A 71 11.02 5.34 2.47
CA CYS A 71 10.95 6.77 2.84
C CYS A 71 10.08 7.08 4.06
N GLY A 72 9.47 6.07 4.68
CA GLY A 72 8.48 6.24 5.75
C GLY A 72 8.77 5.44 7.02
N ALA A 73 9.99 4.90 7.16
CA ALA A 73 10.40 4.01 8.25
C ALA A 73 9.41 2.85 8.49
N GLY A 74 8.78 2.35 7.41
CA GLY A 74 7.90 1.20 7.45
C GLY A 74 8.68 -0.11 7.62
N ARG A 75 7.98 -1.15 8.08
CA ARG A 75 8.56 -2.51 8.09
C ARG A 75 8.82 -2.98 6.64
N PRO A 76 9.85 -3.83 6.41
CA PRO A 76 10.13 -4.41 5.10
C PRO A 76 8.90 -5.02 4.42
N GLY A 77 8.92 -5.04 3.09
CA GLY A 77 7.87 -5.65 2.29
C GLY A 77 7.94 -7.18 2.30
N LEU A 78 6.80 -7.81 2.05
CA LEU A 78 6.73 -9.23 1.72
C LEU A 78 7.19 -9.49 0.26
N PRO A 79 7.60 -10.72 -0.09
CA PRO A 79 7.92 -11.10 -1.47
C PRO A 79 6.75 -10.81 -2.44
N ILE A 80 7.08 -10.38 -3.66
CA ILE A 80 6.10 -10.04 -4.71
C ILE A 80 6.35 -10.76 -6.05
N SER A 81 7.34 -11.66 -6.08
CA SER A 81 7.75 -12.47 -7.22
C SER A 81 8.48 -13.72 -6.73
#